data_AF-A0A2T0U9Y6-F1
#
_entry.id   AF-A0A2T0U9Y6-F1
#
_cell.length_a   1.000
_cell.length_b   1.000
_cell.length_c   1.000
_cell.angle_alpha   90.00
_cell.angle_beta   90.00
_cell.angle_gamma   90.00
#
_symmetry.space_group_name_H-M   'P 1'
#
loop_
_entity.id
_entity.type
_entity.pdbx_description
1 polymer ?
#
loop_
_entity_poly.entity_id
_entity_poly.type
_entity_poly.pdbx_seq_one_letter_code
_entity_poly.pdbx_strand_id
1 'polypeptide(L)'
;MHAPRQRIYAAGGVAVHHYPGHSSYRIDHWDDSVAQGAHAAKTLLHDLGLDDDPGIYLPSSPFSARVHGHTLVGAGYAALGSSTQIVSADPLLTAHYLGDTLVALIGIDATGLVRDWIPRLHRRAPTRP
;
A
#
# COMPACT_ATOMS: atom_id res chain seq x y z
N MET A 1 -8.16 10.65 -29.01
CA MET A 1 -9.09 10.37 -27.90
C MET A 1 -9.04 11.57 -26.98
N HIS A 2 -10.11 12.38 -26.92
CA HIS A 2 -10.18 13.58 -26.08
C HIS A 2 -10.41 13.14 -24.63
N ALA A 3 -9.58 13.57 -23.69
CA ALA A 3 -9.86 13.36 -22.27
C ALA A 3 -11.21 14.05 -21.94
N PRO A 4 -12.10 13.41 -21.16
CA PRO A 4 -13.36 14.04 -20.79
C PRO A 4 -13.07 15.38 -20.09
N ARG A 5 -13.87 16.41 -20.40
CA ARG A 5 -13.82 17.73 -19.71
C ARG A 5 -14.09 17.64 -18.20
N GLN A 6 -14.50 16.48 -17.72
CA GLN A 6 -14.90 16.20 -16.36
C GLN A 6 -13.89 15.22 -15.75
N ARG A 7 -13.32 15.58 -14.60
CA ARG A 7 -12.43 14.71 -13.84
C ARG A 7 -13.27 13.59 -13.21
N ILE A 8 -12.83 12.34 -13.36
CA ILE A 8 -13.49 11.15 -12.83
C ILE A 8 -12.56 10.53 -11.80
N TYR A 9 -13.09 10.25 -10.62
CA TYR A 9 -12.37 9.63 -9.51
C TYR A 9 -12.92 8.23 -9.25
N ALA A 10 -12.04 7.30 -8.89
CA ALA A 10 -12.41 5.93 -8.53
C ALA A 10 -11.71 5.52 -7.23
N ALA A 11 -12.41 4.75 -6.40
CA ALA A 11 -11.90 4.21 -5.15
C ALA A 11 -12.49 2.82 -4.90
N GLY A 12 -11.82 2.03 -4.06
CA GLY A 12 -12.20 0.66 -3.72
C GLY A 12 -11.73 -0.37 -4.74
N GLY A 13 -12.25 -1.60 -4.65
CA GLY A 13 -11.80 -2.74 -5.45
C GLY A 13 -11.86 -2.56 -6.98
N VAL A 14 -12.60 -1.57 -7.49
CA VAL A 14 -12.66 -1.22 -8.92
C VAL A 14 -11.47 -0.34 -9.38
N ALA A 15 -10.84 0.37 -8.45
CA ALA A 15 -9.78 1.32 -8.76
C ALA A 15 -8.48 0.61 -9.17
N VAL A 16 -7.88 1.10 -10.25
CA VAL A 16 -6.57 0.65 -10.73
C VAL A 16 -5.53 1.70 -10.33
N HIS A 17 -4.55 1.27 -9.54
CA HIS A 17 -3.47 2.10 -9.03
C HIS A 17 -2.17 1.81 -9.77
N HIS A 18 -1.24 2.77 -9.70
CA HIS A 18 0.07 2.66 -10.35
C HIS A 18 1.15 3.01 -9.33
N TYR A 19 2.13 2.12 -9.16
CA TYR A 19 3.36 2.46 -8.47
C TYR A 19 4.36 3.00 -9.51
N PRO A 20 5.07 4.10 -9.25
CA PRO A 20 6.04 4.63 -10.20
C PRO A 20 7.02 3.55 -10.71
N GLY A 21 7.10 3.40 -12.03
CA GLY A 21 7.99 2.44 -12.69
C GLY A 21 7.53 0.96 -12.66
N HIS A 22 6.29 0.67 -12.26
CA HIS A 22 5.80 -0.71 -12.05
C HIS A 22 4.44 -0.96 -12.71
N SER A 23 4.04 -2.24 -12.72
CA SER A 23 2.73 -2.67 -13.21
C SER A 23 1.59 -2.07 -12.39
N SER A 24 0.48 -1.80 -13.07
CA SER A 24 -0.76 -1.42 -12.42
C SER A 24 -1.26 -2.52 -11.48
N TYR A 25 -1.94 -2.13 -10.40
CA TYR A 25 -2.48 -3.07 -9.42
C TYR A 25 -3.88 -2.66 -8.94
N ARG A 26 -4.60 -3.64 -8.40
CA ARG A 26 -5.89 -3.46 -7.73
C ARG A 26 -5.76 -3.97 -6.30
N ILE A 27 -6.46 -3.32 -5.38
CA ILE A 27 -6.54 -3.76 -3.99
C ILE A 27 -8.01 -3.93 -3.66
N ASP A 28 -8.39 -5.16 -3.32
CA ASP A 28 -9.75 -5.51 -2.92
C ASP A 28 -9.79 -5.80 -1.42
N HIS A 29 -9.57 -4.74 -0.63
CA HIS A 29 -9.63 -4.78 0.83
C HIS A 29 -10.48 -3.63 1.34
N TRP A 30 -11.20 -3.89 2.45
CA TRP A 30 -12.10 -2.91 3.07
C TRP A 30 -11.35 -1.64 3.51
N ASP A 31 -10.29 -1.77 4.30
CA ASP A 31 -9.54 -0.62 4.83
C ASP A 31 -8.82 0.17 3.74
N ASP A 32 -8.33 -0.49 2.69
CA ASP A 32 -7.80 0.21 1.51
C ASP A 32 -8.91 0.95 0.76
N SER A 33 -10.12 0.38 0.65
CA SER A 33 -11.25 1.06 0.00
C SER A 33 -11.61 2.37 0.72
N VAL A 34 -11.59 2.37 2.06
CA VAL A 34 -11.79 3.58 2.88
C VAL A 34 -10.66 4.58 2.63
N ALA A 35 -9.40 4.14 2.69
CA ALA A 35 -8.24 5.00 2.47
C ALA A 35 -8.22 5.62 1.06
N GLN A 36 -8.58 4.83 0.04
CA GLN A 36 -8.72 5.30 -1.35
C GLN A 36 -9.84 6.32 -1.49
N GLY A 37 -10.97 6.15 -0.81
CA GLY A 37 -12.05 7.14 -0.81
C GLY A 37 -11.61 8.48 -0.21
N ALA A 38 -10.87 8.43 0.91
CA ALA A 38 -10.30 9.63 1.51
C ALA A 38 -9.28 10.32 0.59
N HIS A 39 -8.41 9.54 -0.08
CA HIS A 39 -7.44 10.06 -1.04
C HIS A 39 -8.12 10.69 -2.27
N ALA A 40 -9.15 10.04 -2.82
CA ALA A 40 -9.94 10.57 -3.92
C ALA A 40 -10.65 11.89 -3.55
N ALA A 41 -11.18 11.99 -2.33
CA ALA A 41 -11.78 13.23 -1.83
C ALA A 41 -10.76 14.37 -1.70
N LYS A 42 -9.56 14.10 -1.17
CA LYS A 42 -8.47 15.10 -1.13
C LYS A 42 -8.04 15.54 -2.52
N THR A 43 -7.94 14.59 -3.45
CA THR A 43 -7.59 14.88 -4.86
C THR A 43 -8.65 15.79 -5.49
N LEU A 44 -9.93 15.53 -5.24
CA LEU A 44 -11.02 16.39 -5.68
C LEU A 44 -10.90 17.82 -5.12
N LEU A 45 -10.59 17.96 -3.82
CA LEU A 45 -10.41 19.28 -3.20
C LEU A 45 -9.22 20.03 -3.79
N HIS A 46 -8.07 19.37 -3.95
CA HIS A 46 -6.91 19.93 -4.63
C HIS A 46 -7.24 20.41 -6.05
N ASP A 47 -7.97 19.59 -6.80
CA ASP A 47 -8.35 19.88 -8.18
C ASP A 47 -9.32 21.07 -8.31
N LEU A 48 -10.01 21.43 -7.22
CA LEU A 48 -10.83 22.63 -7.08
C LEU A 48 -10.06 23.83 -6.49
N GLY A 49 -8.78 23.67 -6.16
CA GLY A 49 -7.96 24.70 -5.51
C GLY A 49 -8.29 24.92 -4.04
N LEU A 50 -8.84 23.91 -3.37
CA LEU A 50 -9.31 23.97 -1.98
C LEU A 50 -8.42 23.22 -0.97
N ASP A 51 -7.44 22.45 -1.45
CA ASP A 51 -6.51 21.68 -0.61
C ASP A 51 -5.16 21.50 -1.33
N ASP A 52 -4.14 21.03 -0.62
CA ASP A 52 -2.84 20.67 -1.19
C ASP A 52 -2.91 19.35 -1.99
N ASP A 53 -1.98 19.16 -2.92
CA ASP A 53 -1.86 17.91 -3.68
C ASP A 53 -1.57 16.73 -2.74
N PRO A 54 -2.47 15.73 -2.60
CA PRO A 54 -2.21 14.57 -1.76
C PRO A 54 -1.17 13.61 -2.35
N GLY A 55 -0.71 13.85 -3.59
CA GLY A 55 0.24 13.02 -4.30
C GLY A 55 -0.34 11.68 -4.73
N ILE A 56 0.55 10.75 -5.11
CA ILE A 56 0.15 9.39 -5.53
C ILE A 56 -0.37 8.60 -4.32
N TYR A 57 -1.47 7.86 -4.50
CA TYR A 57 -1.95 6.93 -3.48
C TYR A 57 -0.98 5.76 -3.31
N LEU A 58 -0.47 5.57 -2.09
CA LEU A 58 0.41 4.48 -1.73
C LEU A 58 -0.21 3.65 -0.59
N PRO A 59 -0.40 2.34 -0.75
CA PRO A 59 -1.20 1.54 0.18
C PRO A 59 -0.47 1.28 1.49
N SER A 60 -1.12 1.56 2.60
CA SER A 60 -0.58 1.31 3.95
C SER A 60 -1.58 0.66 4.91
N SER A 61 -2.82 0.45 4.46
CA SER A 61 -3.84 -0.19 5.27
C SER A 61 -3.47 -1.65 5.51
N PRO A 62 -3.62 -2.16 6.75
CA PRO A 62 -3.40 -3.56 7.03
C PRO A 62 -4.55 -4.41 6.51
N PHE A 63 -4.26 -5.67 6.20
CA PHE A 63 -5.26 -6.72 6.01
C PHE A 63 -4.89 -7.93 6.86
N SER A 64 -5.88 -8.78 7.14
CA SER A 64 -5.64 -10.06 7.80
C SER A 64 -6.58 -11.14 7.31
N ALA A 65 -6.12 -12.38 7.36
CA ALA A 65 -6.90 -13.58 7.08
C ALA A 65 -6.52 -14.68 8.07
N ARG A 66 -7.48 -15.54 8.42
CA ARG A 66 -7.21 -16.72 9.27
C ARG A 66 -7.10 -17.96 8.39
N VAL A 67 -5.94 -18.62 8.43
CA VAL A 67 -5.63 -19.79 7.60
C VAL A 67 -5.03 -20.86 8.51
N HIS A 68 -5.64 -22.05 8.54
CA HIS A 68 -5.18 -23.19 9.35
C HIS A 68 -4.89 -22.86 10.83
N GLY A 69 -5.69 -21.98 11.44
CA GLY A 69 -5.54 -21.60 12.85
C GLY A 69 -4.54 -20.46 13.11
N HIS A 70 -3.79 -20.03 12.09
CA HIS A 70 -2.86 -18.91 12.16
C HIS A 70 -3.45 -17.65 11.53
N THR A 71 -2.99 -16.48 11.97
CA THR A 71 -3.34 -15.19 11.36
C THR A 71 -2.26 -14.77 10.39
N LEU A 72 -2.58 -14.79 9.09
CA LEU A 72 -1.82 -14.09 8.07
C LEU A 72 -2.18 -12.61 8.16
N VAL A 73 -1.17 -11.75 8.29
CA VAL A 73 -1.35 -10.29 8.38
C VAL A 73 -0.37 -9.62 7.43
N GLY A 74 -0.81 -8.54 6.79
CA GLY A 74 0.06 -7.80 5.88
C GLY A 74 -0.39 -6.37 5.68
N ALA A 75 0.45 -5.59 5.01
CA ALA A 75 0.17 -4.22 4.61
C ALA A 75 0.96 -3.88 3.34
N GLY A 76 0.42 -2.98 2.52
CA GLY A 76 1.06 -2.56 1.27
C GLY A 76 0.80 -3.52 0.10
N TYR A 77 1.60 -3.38 -0.95
CA TYR A 77 1.45 -4.15 -2.19
C TYR A 77 2.79 -4.77 -2.61
N ALA A 78 2.88 -6.09 -2.56
CA ALA A 78 4.06 -6.84 -2.98
C ALA A 78 4.10 -6.92 -4.51
N ALA A 79 4.68 -5.90 -5.14
CA ALA A 79 4.79 -5.83 -6.60
C ALA A 79 5.66 -6.96 -7.17
N LEU A 80 5.35 -7.36 -8.41
CA LEU A 80 6.24 -8.21 -9.21
C LEU A 80 7.61 -7.51 -9.34
N GLY A 81 8.68 -8.28 -9.16
CA GLY A 81 10.05 -7.75 -9.13
C GLY A 81 10.51 -7.25 -7.77
N SER A 82 9.68 -7.31 -6.72
CA SER A 82 10.13 -7.05 -5.36
C SER A 82 11.07 -8.15 -4.84
N SER A 83 12.13 -7.74 -4.14
CA SER A 83 12.98 -8.64 -3.34
C SER A 83 12.43 -8.80 -1.94
N THR A 84 12.65 -9.96 -1.32
CA THR A 84 12.17 -10.24 0.04
C THR A 84 13.30 -10.29 1.05
N GLN A 85 13.01 -9.87 2.28
CA GLN A 85 13.90 -10.02 3.44
C GLN A 85 13.09 -10.48 4.64
N ILE A 86 13.55 -11.52 5.33
CA ILE A 86 13.02 -11.88 6.65
C ILE A 86 13.57 -10.88 7.67
N VAL A 87 12.68 -10.11 8.30
CA VAL A 87 13.04 -9.08 9.28
C VAL A 87 12.73 -9.51 10.73
N SER A 88 11.96 -10.58 10.88
CA SER A 88 11.78 -11.33 12.13
C SER A 88 11.52 -12.79 11.78
N ALA A 89 12.17 -13.71 12.49
CA ALA A 89 11.97 -15.14 12.31
C ALA A 89 10.87 -15.70 13.23
N ASP A 90 10.61 -15.06 14.36
CA ASP A 90 9.60 -15.47 15.34
C ASP A 90 9.04 -14.25 16.12
N PRO A 91 7.76 -13.85 15.92
CA PRO A 91 6.87 -14.35 14.86
C PRO A 91 7.41 -13.96 13.48
N LEU A 92 7.11 -14.76 12.45
CA LEU A 92 7.63 -14.55 11.10
C LEU A 92 7.11 -13.25 10.51
N LEU A 93 8.02 -12.40 10.04
CA LEU A 93 7.73 -11.19 9.26
C LEU A 93 8.69 -11.08 8.07
N THR A 94 8.12 -11.01 6.88
CA THR A 94 8.83 -10.77 5.62
C THR A 94 8.52 -9.36 5.11
N ALA A 95 9.57 -8.62 4.80
CA ALA A 95 9.52 -7.31 4.15
C ALA A 95 9.76 -7.48 2.64
N HIS A 96 8.96 -6.77 1.83
CA HIS A 96 9.10 -6.71 0.38
C HIS A 96 9.64 -5.36 -0.02
N TYR A 97 10.74 -5.37 -0.77
CA TYR A 97 11.43 -4.18 -1.22
C TYR A 97 11.38 -4.05 -2.73
N LEU A 98 11.18 -2.83 -3.18
CA LEU A 98 11.37 -2.45 -4.56
C LEU A 98 12.59 -1.53 -4.66
N GLY A 99 13.70 -2.06 -5.18
CA GLY A 99 15.01 -1.45 -4.95
C GLY A 99 15.23 -1.33 -3.45
N ASP A 100 15.46 -0.10 -2.96
CA ASP A 100 15.62 0.17 -1.54
C ASP A 100 14.31 0.58 -0.84
N THR A 101 13.17 0.62 -1.52
CA THR A 101 11.90 1.11 -0.93
C THR A 101 11.08 -0.05 -0.36
N LEU A 102 10.70 0.03 0.91
CA LEU A 102 9.78 -0.95 1.51
C LEU A 102 8.37 -0.76 0.96
N VAL A 103 7.83 -1.75 0.25
CA VAL A 103 6.51 -1.64 -0.43
C VAL A 103 5.43 -2.55 0.14
N ALA A 104 5.81 -3.62 0.84
CA ALA A 104 4.86 -4.48 1.54
C ALA A 104 5.47 -5.24 2.72
N LEU A 105 4.59 -5.72 3.59
CA LEU A 105 4.88 -6.56 4.75
C LEU A 105 3.92 -7.74 4.73
N ILE A 106 4.42 -8.94 5.00
CA ILE A 106 3.61 -10.15 5.18
C ILE A 106 4.17 -10.92 6.38
N GLY A 107 3.31 -11.24 7.35
CA GLY A 107 3.69 -11.98 8.53
C GLY A 107 2.64 -12.99 8.97
N ILE A 108 3.07 -13.94 9.80
CA ILE A 108 2.22 -14.99 10.39
C ILE A 108 2.25 -14.80 11.90
N ASP A 109 1.08 -14.62 12.51
CA ASP A 109 0.88 -14.31 13.93
C ASP A 109 1.69 -13.07 14.39
N ALA A 110 2.00 -12.18 13.44
CA ALA A 110 2.93 -11.06 13.61
C ALA A 110 2.22 -9.69 13.64
N THR A 111 0.96 -9.61 14.11
CA THR A 111 0.13 -8.39 14.04
C THR A 111 0.81 -7.18 14.68
N GLY A 112 1.44 -7.36 15.85
CA GLY A 112 2.19 -6.30 16.52
C GLY A 112 3.36 -5.80 15.66
N LEU A 113 4.16 -6.72 15.11
CA LEU A 113 5.30 -6.36 14.26
C LEU A 113 4.86 -5.64 12.99
N VAL A 114 3.80 -6.10 12.31
CA VAL A 114 3.29 -5.42 11.11
C VAL A 114 2.90 -3.98 11.45
N ARG A 115 2.15 -3.77 12.54
CA ARG A 115 1.73 -2.43 12.98
C ARG A 115 2.93 -1.51 13.24
N ASP A 116 3.99 -2.02 13.86
CA ASP A 116 5.20 -1.25 14.15
C ASP A 116 6.01 -0.90 12.89
N TRP A 117 5.89 -1.72 11.84
CA TRP A 117 6.58 -1.52 10.57
C TRP A 117 5.80 -0.67 9.55
N ILE A 118 4.47 -0.60 9.63
CA ILE A 118 3.62 0.21 8.71
C ILE A 118 4.16 1.64 8.50
N PRO A 119 4.59 2.41 9.53
CA PRO A 119 5.13 3.76 9.34
C PRO A 119 6.37 3.84 8.43
N ARG A 120 7.02 2.71 8.13
CA ARG A 120 8.19 2.60 7.25
C ARG A 120 7.82 2.32 5.80
N LEU A 121 6.57 1.94 5.50
CA LEU A 121 6.13 1.71 4.13
C LEU A 121 6.37 2.95 3.27
N HIS A 122 6.76 2.71 2.02
CA HIS A 122 7.06 3.70 0.99
C HIS A 122 8.21 4.65 1.30
N ARG A 123 8.97 4.36 2.36
CA ARG A 123 10.24 5.04 2.66
C ARG A 123 11.38 4.20 2.13
N ARG A 124 12.43 4.88 1.67
CA ARG A 124 13.71 4.21 1.38
C ARG A 124 14.24 3.63 2.68
N ALA A 125 14.71 2.38 2.60
CA ALA A 125 15.51 1.78 3.62
C ALA A 125 16.75 2.66 3.86
N PRO A 126 17.20 2.80 5.11
CA PRO A 126 18.49 3.42 5.35
C PRO A 126 19.55 2.64 4.56
N THR A 127 20.33 3.34 3.75
CA THR A 127 21.46 2.77 3.02
C THR A 127 22.36 2.06 4.02
N ARG A 128 22.58 0.76 3.80
CA ARG A 128 23.53 0.00 4.59
C ARG A 128 24.94 0.55 4.26
N PRO A 129 25.76 0.90 5.26
CA PRO A 129 27.13 1.39 5.02
C PRO A 129 28.00 0.33 4.35
#